data_AF-A0A849Q7X6-F1
#
_entry.id   AF-A0A849Q7X6-F1
#
_cell.length_a   1.000
_cell.length_b   1.000
_cell.length_c   1.000
_cell.angle_alpha   90.00
_cell.angle_beta   90.00
_cell.angle_gamma   90.00
#
_symmetry.space_group_name_H-M   'P 1'
#
loop_
_entity.id
_entity.type
_entity.pdbx_description
1 polymer ?
#
loop_
_entity_poly.entity_id
_entity_poly.type
_entity_poly.pdbx_seq_one_letter_code
_entity_poly.pdbx_strand_id
1 'polypeptide(L)'
;MTKQVTQDEARRAIEALEREIDMKDRLIQMRVALDYLTEFIDPSYREEFITVERAARTEEEMTRLLVIARRHIAQKTLIEILDIDI
;
A
#
# COMPACT_ATOMS: atom_id res chain seq x y z
N MET A 1 -1.63 43.67 1.31
CA MET A 1 -2.98 43.34 0.79
C MET A 1 -3.19 41.84 0.96
N THR A 2 -3.94 41.44 1.97
CA THR A 2 -4.28 40.02 2.22
C THR A 2 -5.37 39.65 1.22
N LYS A 3 -5.09 38.70 0.30
CA LYS A 3 -6.11 38.19 -0.63
C LYS A 3 -7.23 37.56 0.20
N GLN A 4 -8.41 38.16 0.12
CA GLN A 4 -9.62 37.65 0.76
C GLN A 4 -10.05 36.42 -0.04
N VAL A 5 -9.80 35.24 0.52
CA VAL A 5 -10.24 33.96 -0.07
C VAL A 5 -11.75 33.99 -0.17
N THR A 6 -12.29 33.81 -1.36
CA THR A 6 -13.75 33.75 -1.57
C THR A 6 -14.32 32.49 -0.93
N GLN A 7 -15.58 32.51 -0.49
CA GLN A 7 -16.21 31.37 0.19
C GLN A 7 -16.17 30.09 -0.67
N ASP A 8 -16.23 30.23 -2.00
CA ASP A 8 -16.12 29.12 -2.95
C ASP A 8 -14.69 28.56 -3.06
N GLU A 9 -13.66 29.41 -2.99
CA GLU A 9 -12.26 28.96 -2.96
C GLU A 9 -11.97 28.19 -1.67
N ALA A 10 -12.48 28.68 -0.53
CA ALA A 10 -12.35 28.00 0.76
C ALA A 10 -13.02 26.62 0.74
N ARG A 11 -14.23 26.51 0.18
CA ARG A 11 -14.92 25.23 0.03
C ARG A 11 -14.15 24.24 -0.84
N ARG A 12 -13.66 24.68 -2.01
CA ARG A 12 -12.87 23.81 -2.91
C ARG A 12 -11.57 23.34 -2.26
N ALA A 13 -10.92 24.20 -1.48
CA ALA A 13 -9.70 23.84 -0.75
C ALA A 13 -9.97 22.76 0.31
N ILE A 14 -11.09 22.86 1.03
CA ILE A 14 -11.52 21.82 2.00
C ILE A 14 -11.79 20.49 1.28
N GLU A 15 -12.58 20.50 0.20
CA GLU A 15 -12.90 19.28 -0.57
C GLU A 15 -11.65 18.62 -1.20
N ALA A 16 -10.62 19.39 -1.51
CA ALA A 16 -9.34 18.86 -1.98
C ALA A 16 -8.55 18.23 -0.83
N LEU A 17 -8.54 18.87 0.34
CA LEU A 17 -7.87 18.38 1.54
C LEU A 17 -8.51 17.07 2.04
N GLU A 18 -9.83 17.00 2.08
CA GLU A 18 -10.57 15.78 2.46
C GLU A 18 -10.19 14.59 1.56
N ARG A 19 -10.15 14.81 0.23
CA ARG A 19 -9.71 13.78 -0.72
C ARG A 19 -8.27 13.34 -0.51
N GLU A 20 -7.39 14.28 -0.17
CA GLU A 20 -5.99 13.95 0.12
C GLU A 20 -5.84 13.14 1.41
N ILE A 21 -6.61 13.49 2.45
CA ILE A 21 -6.67 12.74 3.71
C ILE A 21 -7.20 11.33 3.46
N ASP A 22 -8.31 11.18 2.74
CA ASP A 22 -8.90 9.87 2.42
C ASP A 22 -7.91 8.98 1.67
N MET A 23 -7.20 9.54 0.69
CA MET A 23 -6.17 8.81 -0.05
C MET A 23 -5.02 8.37 0.87
N LYS A 24 -4.58 9.24 1.78
CA LYS A 24 -3.51 8.93 2.75
C LYS A 24 -3.97 7.85 3.73
N ASP A 25 -5.19 7.91 4.23
CA ASP A 25 -5.76 6.91 5.14
C ASP A 25 -5.81 5.53 4.47
N ARG A 26 -6.25 5.46 3.20
CA ARG A 26 -6.20 4.21 2.42
C ARG A 26 -4.78 3.67 2.28
N LEU A 27 -3.83 4.52 1.94
CA LEU A 27 -2.42 4.10 1.83
C LEU A 27 -1.88 3.56 3.15
N ILE A 28 -2.21 4.19 4.28
CA ILE A 28 -1.84 3.71 5.61
C ILE A 28 -2.44 2.32 5.87
N GLN A 29 -3.73 2.13 5.59
CA GLN A 29 -4.38 0.82 5.75
C GLN A 29 -3.72 -0.27 4.90
N MET A 30 -3.36 0.04 3.65
CA MET A 30 -2.69 -0.90 2.76
C MET A 30 -1.27 -1.25 3.21
N ARG A 31 -0.54 -0.28 3.78
CA ARG A 31 0.80 -0.51 4.36
C ARG A 31 0.73 -1.46 5.53
N VAL A 32 -0.19 -1.18 6.47
CA VAL A 32 -0.45 -2.07 7.61
C VAL A 32 -0.81 -3.48 7.14
N ALA A 33 -1.66 -3.62 6.12
CA ALA A 33 -2.00 -4.92 5.56
C ALA A 33 -0.77 -5.63 4.97
N LEU A 34 0.12 -4.92 4.28
CA LEU A 34 1.34 -5.52 3.75
C LEU A 34 2.30 -5.93 4.86
N ASP A 35 2.47 -5.11 5.91
CA ASP A 35 3.32 -5.45 7.06
C ASP A 35 2.92 -6.83 7.64
N TYR A 36 1.62 -7.06 7.86
CA TYR A 36 1.13 -8.38 8.27
C TYR A 36 1.42 -9.49 7.27
N LEU A 37 1.28 -9.23 5.97
CA LEU A 37 1.58 -10.23 4.93
C LEU A 37 3.07 -10.56 4.84
N THR A 38 3.97 -9.62 5.12
CA THR A 38 5.42 -9.84 5.03
C THR A 38 5.93 -10.90 6.01
N GLU A 39 5.21 -11.17 7.11
CA GLU A 39 5.52 -12.26 8.04
C GLU A 39 5.41 -13.65 7.39
N PHE A 40 4.59 -13.78 6.34
CA PHE A 40 4.37 -15.04 5.62
C PHE A 40 5.21 -15.16 4.36
N ILE A 41 5.81 -14.05 3.89
CA ILE A 41 6.72 -14.03 2.75
C ILE A 41 8.02 -14.76 3.12
N ASP A 42 8.60 -15.45 2.13
CA ASP A 42 9.90 -16.10 2.28
C ASP A 42 10.96 -15.06 2.75
N PRO A 43 11.76 -15.38 3.78
CA PRO A 43 12.78 -14.46 4.31
C PRO A 43 13.69 -13.83 3.25
N SER A 44 13.99 -14.54 2.16
CA SER A 44 14.85 -14.06 1.07
C SER A 44 14.27 -12.87 0.30
N TYR A 45 12.96 -12.68 0.30
CA TYR A 45 12.28 -11.58 -0.41
C TYR A 45 11.75 -10.47 0.52
N ARG A 46 11.77 -10.66 1.84
CA ARG A 46 11.15 -9.70 2.79
C ARG A 46 11.71 -8.28 2.67
N GLU A 47 13.03 -8.13 2.59
CA GLU A 47 13.68 -6.81 2.48
C GLU A 47 13.27 -6.08 1.20
N GLU A 48 13.07 -6.83 0.10
CA GLU A 48 12.63 -6.27 -1.17
C GLU A 48 11.20 -5.73 -1.05
N PHE A 49 10.28 -6.49 -0.45
CA PHE A 49 8.91 -6.03 -0.20
C PHE A 49 8.86 -4.78 0.69
N ILE A 50 9.64 -4.74 1.76
CA ILE A 50 9.73 -3.57 2.66
C ILE A 50 10.27 -2.34 1.89
N THR A 51 11.28 -2.55 1.06
CA THR A 51 11.86 -1.47 0.25
C THR A 51 10.85 -0.89 -0.73
N VAL A 52 10.14 -1.76 -1.46
CA VAL A 52 9.13 -1.34 -2.44
C VAL A 52 7.92 -0.69 -1.76
N GLU A 53 7.48 -1.20 -0.60
CA GLU A 53 6.41 -0.59 0.20
C GLU A 53 6.77 0.83 0.62
N ARG A 54 7.97 1.04 1.15
CA ARG A 54 8.46 2.38 1.51
C ARG A 54 8.59 3.32 0.32
N ALA A 55 8.77 2.80 -0.89
CA ALA A 55 8.85 3.59 -2.11
C ALA A 55 7.47 3.95 -2.70
N ALA A 56 6.45 3.12 -2.51
CA ALA A 56 5.12 3.34 -3.08
C ALA A 56 4.47 4.65 -2.59
N ARG A 57 3.88 5.42 -3.51
CA ARG A 57 3.24 6.72 -3.22
C ARG A 57 1.78 6.76 -3.61
N THR A 58 1.31 5.79 -4.38
CA THR A 58 -0.05 5.73 -4.92
C THR A 58 -0.79 4.46 -4.49
N GLU A 59 -2.12 4.53 -4.48
CA GLU A 59 -2.99 3.39 -4.17
C GLU A 59 -2.77 2.25 -5.19
N GLU A 60 -2.52 2.58 -6.46
CA GLU A 60 -2.27 1.61 -7.50
C GLU A 60 -0.96 0.82 -7.27
N GLU A 61 0.13 1.51 -6.93
CA GLU A 61 1.42 0.87 -6.61
C GLU A 61 1.29 -0.07 -5.41
N MET A 62 0.65 0.39 -4.33
CA MET A 62 0.39 -0.44 -3.15
C MET A 62 -0.51 -1.64 -3.47
N THR A 63 -1.51 -1.46 -4.34
CA THR A 63 -2.41 -2.55 -4.75
C THR A 63 -1.64 -3.63 -5.50
N ARG A 64 -0.77 -3.23 -6.44
CA ARG A 64 0.09 -4.17 -7.16
C ARG A 64 1.02 -4.92 -6.21
N LEU A 65 1.60 -4.23 -5.24
CA LEU A 65 2.47 -4.84 -4.24
C LEU A 65 1.74 -5.90 -3.39
N LEU A 66 0.53 -5.58 -2.90
CA LEU A 66 -0.32 -6.55 -2.17
C LEU A 66 -0.70 -7.76 -3.02
N VAL A 67 -0.96 -7.58 -4.32
CA VAL A 67 -1.22 -8.69 -5.25
C VAL A 67 0.00 -9.61 -5.37
N ILE A 68 1.20 -9.04 -5.53
CA ILE A 68 2.44 -9.81 -5.64
C ILE A 68 2.72 -10.56 -4.34
N ALA A 69 2.58 -9.90 -3.18
CA ALA A 69 2.76 -10.52 -1.86
C ALA A 69 1.86 -11.75 -1.68
N ARG A 70 0.56 -11.61 -1.97
CA ARG A 70 -0.40 -12.72 -1.90
C ARG A 70 -0.03 -13.88 -2.84
N ARG A 71 0.41 -13.60 -4.06
CA ARG A 71 0.83 -14.64 -5.02
C ARG A 71 2.05 -15.41 -4.51
N HIS A 72 3.02 -14.71 -3.95
CA HIS A 72 4.23 -15.33 -3.41
C HIS A 72 3.92 -16.23 -2.22
N ILE A 73 3.10 -15.76 -1.27
CA ILE A 73 2.62 -16.57 -0.14
C ILE A 73 1.88 -17.82 -0.64
N ALA A 74 0.94 -17.67 -1.57
CA ALA A 74 0.19 -18.80 -2.11
C ALA A 74 1.09 -19.82 -2.83
N GLN A 75 2.11 -19.37 -3.54
CA GLN A 75 3.09 -20.25 -4.19
C GLN A 75 3.88 -21.05 -3.14
N LYS A 76 4.37 -20.40 -2.09
CA LYS A 76 5.06 -21.08 -0.98
C LYS A 76 4.16 -22.15 -0.34
N THR A 77 2.93 -21.79 0.02
CA THR A 77 1.98 -22.74 0.59
C THR A 77 1.67 -23.90 -0.35
N LEU A 78 1.57 -23.65 -1.66
CA LEU A 78 1.34 -24.72 -2.64
C LEU A 78 2.55 -25.68 -2.73
N ILE A 79 3.76 -25.15 -2.71
CA ILE A 79 5.01 -25.96 -2.69
C ILE A 79 5.04 -26.85 -1.45
N GLU A 80 4.74 -26.28 -0.27
CA GLU A 80 4.67 -27.02 1.01
C GLU A 80 3.59 -28.12 0.99
N ILE A 81 2.41 -27.85 0.42
CA ILE A 81 1.32 -28.85 0.32
C ILE A 81 1.68 -29.99 -0.65
N LEU A 82 2.33 -29.64 -1.77
CA LEU A 82 2.64 -30.60 -2.83
C LEU A 82 3.97 -31.35 -2.58
N ASP A 83 4.68 -31.04 -1.50
CA ASP A 83 6.00 -31.60 -1.16
C ASP A 83 6.99 -31.51 -2.34
N ILE A 84 6.94 -30.39 -3.05
CA ILE A 84 7.81 -30.14 -4.20
C ILE A 84 9.14 -29.62 -3.67
N ASP A 85 10.17 -30.47 -3.67
CA ASP A 85 11.56 -30.02 -3.52
C ASP A 85 11.98 -29.24 -4.78
N ILE A 86 12.35 -27.97 -4.64
CA ILE A 86 12.88 -27.09 -5.70
C ILE A 86 14.32 -26.71 -5.38
#